data_AF-A0A7W8B3P3-F1
#
_entry.id   AF-A0A7W8B3P3-F1
#
_cell.length_a   1.000
_cell.length_b   1.000
_cell.length_c   1.000
_cell.angle_alpha   90.00
_cell.angle_beta   90.00
_cell.angle_gamma   90.00
#
_symmetry.space_group_name_H-M   'P 1'
#
loop_
_entity.id
_entity.type
_entity.pdbx_description
1 polymer ?
#
loop_
_entity_poly.entity_id
_entity_poly.type
_entity_poly.pdbx_seq_one_letter_code
_entity_poly.pdbx_strand_id
1 'polypeptide(L)'
;MTTMHDSGGPRLGPYIQFDGLPPLYRPETALPLAHPYGPVRAGRFVTPGGGRLGIHIGRAHHRVTLDHFGCPAQTTEPKTKAFKQLALAAEGHCVQAGCTHSARWTPGERRPFEVIRDGVELTAFVRALLAIEVGDFAPATRLFDSAVAAVGSPPRRSKRPTP
;
A
#
# COMPACT_ATOMS: atom_id res chain seq x y z
N MET A 1 -27.09 -4.86 8.30
CA MET A 1 -27.69 -4.49 9.61
C MET A 1 -26.53 -3.91 10.42
N THR A 2 -26.54 -2.62 10.76
CA THR A 2 -25.38 -1.96 11.40
C THR A 2 -25.36 -2.24 12.89
N THR A 3 -24.36 -2.97 13.37
CA THR A 3 -24.13 -3.21 14.80
C THR A 3 -22.99 -2.32 15.29
N MET A 4 -23.24 -1.55 16.36
CA MET A 4 -22.20 -0.81 17.07
C MET A 4 -21.62 -1.70 18.17
N HIS A 5 -20.30 -1.91 18.15
CA HIS A 5 -19.58 -2.65 19.19
C HIS A 5 -18.72 -1.68 20.00
N ASP A 6 -18.99 -1.63 21.31
CA ASP A 6 -18.26 -0.82 22.28
C ASP A 6 -17.17 -1.70 22.92
N SER A 7 -16.09 -1.95 22.18
CA SER A 7 -14.98 -2.80 22.62
C SER A 7 -14.05 -1.99 23.54
N GLY A 8 -14.31 -2.03 24.85
CA GLY A 8 -13.60 -1.26 25.88
C GLY A 8 -12.08 -1.48 25.97
N GLY A 9 -11.31 -0.65 25.28
CA GLY A 9 -9.89 -0.41 25.48
C GLY A 9 -9.58 1.10 25.39
N PRO A 10 -8.55 1.63 26.08
CA PRO A 10 -8.46 3.06 26.33
C PRO A 10 -8.15 3.84 25.03
N ARG A 11 -9.03 4.80 24.71
CA ARG A 11 -8.88 5.93 23.74
C ARG A 11 -9.22 5.74 22.25
N LEU A 12 -10.01 4.75 21.85
CA LEU A 12 -10.55 4.72 20.48
C LEU A 12 -12.05 4.45 20.57
N GLY A 13 -12.88 5.48 20.32
CA GLY A 13 -14.35 5.44 20.46
C GLY A 13 -15.06 4.49 19.48
N PRO A 14 -16.40 4.60 19.30
CA PRO A 14 -17.21 3.53 18.72
C PRO A 14 -16.79 3.21 17.29
N TYR A 15 -16.56 1.91 17.04
CA TYR A 15 -16.28 1.38 15.72
C TYR A 15 -17.60 1.02 15.03
N ILE A 16 -17.68 1.27 13.72
CA ILE A 16 -18.77 0.87 12.86
C ILE A 16 -18.30 -0.36 12.09
N GLN A 17 -18.95 -1.49 12.34
CA GLN A 17 -18.71 -2.72 11.60
C GLN A 17 -19.66 -2.80 10.40
N PHE A 18 -19.11 -3.05 9.23
CA PHE A 18 -19.87 -3.36 8.02
C PHE A 18 -19.62 -4.83 7.67
N ASP A 19 -20.63 -5.53 7.15
CA ASP A 19 -20.52 -6.95 6.82
C ASP A 19 -19.37 -7.19 5.82
N GLY A 20 -18.41 -8.03 6.22
CA GLY A 20 -17.24 -8.37 5.40
C GLY A 20 -16.12 -7.33 5.32
N LEU A 21 -16.21 -6.20 6.05
CA LEU A 21 -15.19 -5.16 6.07
C LEU A 21 -14.58 -4.98 7.47
N PRO A 22 -13.30 -4.53 7.55
CA PRO A 22 -12.72 -4.17 8.83
C PRO A 22 -13.51 -3.05 9.54
N PRO A 23 -13.58 -3.06 10.89
CA PRO A 23 -14.25 -2.00 11.64
C PRO A 23 -13.63 -0.63 11.35
N LEU A 24 -14.47 0.35 11.02
CA LEU A 24 -14.05 1.73 10.80
C LEU A 24 -14.33 2.55 12.05
N TYR A 25 -13.35 3.35 12.49
CA TYR A 25 -13.59 4.34 13.55
C TYR A 25 -14.53 5.43 13.01
N ARG A 26 -15.43 5.98 13.85
CA ARG A 26 -16.47 6.94 13.40
C ARG A 26 -16.01 8.10 12.49
N PRO A 27 -14.83 8.73 12.68
CA PRO A 27 -14.32 9.75 11.76
C PRO A 27 -13.87 9.19 10.39
N GLU A 28 -13.64 7.88 10.29
CA GLU A 28 -13.16 7.22 9.08
C GLU A 28 -14.30 6.94 8.09
N THR A 29 -15.55 6.89 8.56
CA THR A 29 -16.71 6.87 7.66
C THR A 29 -16.90 8.19 6.91
N ALA A 30 -16.27 9.27 7.38
CA ALA A 30 -16.23 10.56 6.69
C ALA A 30 -15.03 10.69 5.73
N LEU A 31 -14.11 9.72 5.69
CA LEU A 31 -12.98 9.78 4.77
C LEU A 31 -13.45 9.54 3.32
N PRO A 32 -12.87 10.25 2.34
CA PRO A 32 -13.18 10.02 0.94
C PRO A 32 -12.76 8.62 0.50
N LEU A 33 -13.54 8.03 -0.40
CA LEU A 33 -13.18 6.78 -1.06
C LEU A 33 -12.06 7.03 -2.09
N ALA A 34 -10.99 6.25 -1.99
CA ALA A 34 -9.98 6.16 -3.02
C ALA A 34 -10.54 5.38 -4.21
N HIS A 35 -10.42 5.95 -5.41
CA HIS A 35 -10.86 5.31 -6.64
C HIS A 35 -9.66 5.04 -7.54
N PRO A 36 -9.50 3.83 -8.13
CA PRO A 36 -8.40 3.51 -9.04
C PRO A 36 -8.29 4.46 -10.24
N TYR A 37 -9.36 5.14 -10.63
CA TYR A 37 -9.33 6.13 -11.71
C TYR A 37 -9.48 7.58 -11.22
N GLY A 38 -9.56 7.78 -9.91
CA GLY A 38 -9.67 9.10 -9.30
C GLY A 38 -8.33 9.85 -9.23
N PRO A 39 -8.37 11.16 -8.88
CA PRO A 39 -7.17 11.94 -8.66
C PRO A 39 -6.42 11.46 -7.41
N VAL A 40 -5.09 11.42 -7.50
CA VAL A 40 -4.21 11.05 -6.38
C VAL A 40 -3.64 12.30 -5.74
N ARG A 41 -3.92 12.49 -4.44
CA ARG A 41 -3.52 13.66 -3.66
C ARG A 41 -3.11 13.28 -2.25
N ALA A 42 -2.35 14.14 -1.59
CA ALA A 42 -2.03 13.97 -0.18
C ALA A 42 -3.32 13.88 0.66
N GLY A 43 -3.34 12.99 1.65
CA GLY A 43 -4.51 12.80 2.51
C GLY A 43 -4.68 11.39 3.04
N ARG A 44 -5.88 11.13 3.57
CA ARG A 44 -6.31 9.83 4.07
C ARG A 44 -7.60 9.42 3.35
N PHE A 45 -7.72 8.14 3.04
CA PHE A 45 -8.81 7.60 2.22
C PHE A 45 -9.21 6.21 2.71
N VAL A 46 -10.45 5.83 2.46
CA VAL A 46 -10.89 4.43 2.53
C VAL A 46 -10.69 3.79 1.16
N THR A 47 -10.22 2.55 1.12
CA THR A 47 -9.94 1.84 -0.13
C THR A 47 -11.08 0.91 -0.53
N PRO A 48 -11.20 0.53 -1.82
CA PRO A 48 -12.20 -0.45 -2.27
C PRO A 48 -12.08 -1.80 -1.55
N GLY A 49 -10.87 -2.17 -1.11
CA GLY A 49 -10.60 -3.37 -0.32
C GLY A 49 -10.97 -3.27 1.16
N GLY A 50 -11.59 -2.16 1.60
CA GLY A 50 -11.95 -1.93 3.00
C GLY A 50 -10.80 -1.47 3.89
N GLY A 51 -9.67 -1.06 3.30
CA GLY A 51 -8.49 -0.59 4.01
C GLY A 51 -8.45 0.92 4.21
N ARG A 52 -7.39 1.38 4.87
CA ARG A 52 -7.02 2.79 5.03
C ARG A 52 -5.78 3.09 4.23
N LEU A 53 -5.91 4.05 3.32
CA LEU A 53 -4.81 4.57 2.51
C LEU A 53 -4.39 5.95 3.02
N GLY A 54 -3.12 6.09 3.35
CA GLY A 54 -2.49 7.38 3.65
C GLY A 54 -1.50 7.72 2.55
N ILE A 55 -1.57 8.95 2.04
CA ILE A 55 -0.66 9.49 1.03
C ILE A 55 -0.04 10.76 1.59
N HIS A 56 1.28 10.79 1.67
CA HIS A 56 2.05 11.95 2.06
C HIS A 56 3.03 12.32 0.95
N ILE A 57 2.92 13.54 0.44
CA ILE A 57 3.79 14.05 -0.62
C ILE A 57 5.03 14.67 0.04
N GLY A 58 6.14 13.92 0.05
CA GLY A 58 7.44 14.44 0.47
C GLY A 58 8.26 15.04 -0.68
N ARG A 59 9.40 15.63 -0.33
CA ARG A 59 10.30 16.30 -1.29
C ARG A 59 11.12 15.32 -2.12
N ALA A 60 11.66 14.28 -1.49
CA ALA A 60 12.45 13.23 -2.14
C ALA A 60 11.62 11.95 -2.39
N HIS A 61 10.83 11.56 -1.39
CA HIS A 61 9.96 10.39 -1.46
C HIS A 61 8.54 10.78 -1.07
N HIS A 62 7.57 10.22 -1.78
CA HIS A 62 6.20 10.11 -1.30
C HIS A 62 6.10 8.90 -0.38
N ARG A 63 5.34 9.05 0.71
CA ARG A 63 5.05 7.95 1.62
C ARG A 63 3.61 7.52 1.41
N VAL A 64 3.43 6.25 1.06
CA VAL A 64 2.12 5.63 0.91
C VAL A 64 1.98 4.56 1.99
N THR A 65 0.89 4.59 2.74
CA THR A 65 0.60 3.58 3.77
C THR A 65 -0.74 2.95 3.50
N LEU A 66 -0.78 1.63 3.42
CA LEU A 66 -2.00 0.86 3.29
C LEU A 66 -2.19 -0.03 4.53
N ASP A 67 -3.34 0.03 5.17
CA ASP A 67 -3.67 -0.80 6.33
C ASP A 67 -5.03 -1.46 6.15
N HIS A 68 -5.08 -2.78 6.32
CA HIS A 68 -6.28 -3.59 6.15
C HIS A 68 -6.82 -4.20 7.47
N PHE A 69 -6.24 -3.86 8.63
CA PHE A 69 -6.77 -4.22 9.97
C PHE A 69 -7.26 -5.68 10.10
N GLY A 70 -6.46 -6.64 9.69
CA GLY A 70 -6.81 -8.05 9.84
C GLY A 70 -7.58 -8.68 8.68
N CYS A 71 -7.96 -7.94 7.63
CA CYS A 71 -8.83 -8.47 6.59
C CYS A 71 -8.21 -9.69 5.86
N PRO A 72 -8.76 -10.92 6.04
CA PRO A 72 -8.17 -12.12 5.44
C PRO A 72 -8.24 -12.09 3.90
N ALA A 73 -9.26 -11.43 3.34
CA ALA A 73 -9.41 -11.24 1.90
C ALA A 73 -8.26 -10.41 1.28
N GLN A 74 -7.49 -9.69 2.10
CA GLN A 74 -6.36 -8.85 1.68
C GLN A 74 -4.99 -9.45 2.02
N THR A 75 -4.95 -10.65 2.58
CA THR A 75 -3.71 -11.37 2.93
C THR A 75 -3.54 -12.69 2.18
N THR A 76 -4.37 -12.94 1.16
CA THR A 76 -4.21 -14.10 0.27
C THR A 76 -2.81 -14.13 -0.37
N GLU A 77 -2.33 -15.34 -0.69
CA GLU A 77 -0.98 -15.51 -1.27
C GLU A 77 -0.78 -14.71 -2.57
N PRO A 78 -1.73 -14.68 -3.54
CA PRO A 78 -1.58 -13.87 -4.74
C PRO A 78 -1.44 -12.37 -4.45
N LYS A 79 -2.25 -11.82 -3.54
CA LYS A 79 -2.19 -10.41 -3.15
C LYS A 79 -0.89 -10.09 -2.41
N THR A 80 -0.47 -10.96 -1.51
CA THR A 80 0.81 -10.84 -0.79
C THR A 80 1.99 -10.81 -1.77
N LYS A 81 1.99 -11.68 -2.79
CA LYS A 81 3.00 -11.66 -3.85
C LYS A 81 2.96 -10.35 -4.66
N ALA A 82 1.78 -9.90 -5.06
CA ALA A 82 1.62 -8.69 -5.85
C ALA A 82 2.05 -7.42 -5.08
N PHE A 83 1.68 -7.29 -3.80
CA PHE A 83 2.13 -6.19 -2.95
C PHE A 83 3.65 -6.21 -2.74
N LYS A 84 4.25 -7.40 -2.61
CA LYS A 84 5.71 -7.54 -2.56
C LYS A 84 6.36 -7.09 -3.86
N GLN A 85 5.82 -7.48 -5.01
CA GLN A 85 6.31 -7.00 -6.32
C GLN A 85 6.23 -5.48 -6.43
N LEU A 86 5.13 -4.88 -5.97
CA LEU A 86 4.96 -3.44 -5.96
C LEU A 86 5.98 -2.73 -5.04
N ALA A 87 6.27 -3.30 -3.86
CA ALA A 87 7.32 -2.80 -2.97
C ALA A 87 8.71 -2.87 -3.62
N LEU A 88 9.03 -3.98 -4.29
CA LEU A 88 10.27 -4.14 -5.03
C LEU A 88 10.37 -3.15 -6.19
N ALA A 89 9.27 -2.91 -6.92
CA ALA A 89 9.25 -1.91 -8.00
C ALA A 89 9.66 -0.52 -7.47
N ALA A 90 9.09 -0.10 -6.34
CA ALA A 90 9.46 1.17 -5.69
C ALA A 90 10.94 1.21 -5.29
N GLU A 91 11.48 0.12 -4.72
CA GLU A 91 12.91 0.00 -4.41
C GLU A 91 13.79 0.08 -5.67
N GLY A 92 13.41 -0.59 -6.76
CA GLY A 92 14.16 -0.56 -8.02
C GLY A 92 14.32 0.86 -8.57
N HIS A 93 13.24 1.65 -8.55
CA HIS A 93 13.31 3.07 -8.93
C HIS A 93 14.17 3.91 -7.97
N CYS A 94 14.18 3.58 -6.68
CA CYS A 94 15.08 4.24 -5.73
C CYS A 94 16.55 3.92 -6.02
N VAL A 95 16.88 2.65 -6.31
CA VAL A 95 18.23 2.22 -6.69
C VAL A 95 18.69 2.89 -7.98
N GLN A 96 17.81 2.98 -8.99
CA GLN A 96 18.10 3.68 -10.25
C GLN A 96 18.47 5.15 -10.03
N ALA A 97 17.86 5.81 -9.05
CA ALA A 97 18.15 7.19 -8.68
C ALA A 97 19.34 7.34 -7.70
N GLY A 98 20.09 6.27 -7.41
CA GLY A 98 21.22 6.29 -6.49
C GLY A 98 20.83 6.39 -5.00
N CYS A 99 19.58 6.13 -4.65
CA CYS A 99 19.14 6.08 -3.27
C CYS A 99 19.53 4.74 -2.61
N THR A 100 19.79 4.77 -1.30
CA THR A 100 20.12 3.58 -0.48
C THR A 100 18.89 2.96 0.21
N HIS A 101 17.68 3.38 -0.18
CA HIS A 101 16.44 2.80 0.30
C HIS A 101 16.38 1.29 -0.03
N SER A 102 15.92 0.50 0.93
CA SER A 102 15.57 -0.90 0.74
C SER A 102 14.09 -1.10 1.03
N ALA A 103 13.40 -1.94 0.24
CA ALA A 103 11.99 -2.20 0.44
C ALA A 103 11.76 -2.71 1.87
N ARG A 104 11.10 -1.88 2.68
CA ARG A 104 10.55 -2.31 3.98
C ARG A 104 9.31 -3.15 3.72
N TRP A 105 9.53 -4.39 3.27
CA TRP A 105 8.45 -5.36 3.13
C TRP A 105 8.34 -6.20 4.40
N THR A 106 7.15 -6.17 5.00
CA THR A 106 6.75 -7.13 6.02
C THR A 106 5.46 -7.77 5.55
N PRO A 107 5.36 -9.12 5.49
CA PRO A 107 4.08 -9.76 5.27
C PRO A 107 3.13 -9.34 6.40
N GLY A 108 1.92 -8.91 6.05
CA GLY A 108 0.97 -8.42 7.04
C GLY A 108 0.04 -7.36 6.48
N GLU A 109 -0.79 -6.80 7.35
CA GLU A 109 -1.92 -5.96 6.97
C GLU A 109 -1.53 -4.51 6.70
N ARG A 110 -0.55 -4.02 7.46
CA ARG A 110 -0.01 -2.67 7.35
C ARG A 110 1.24 -2.65 6.48
N ARG A 111 1.16 -1.97 5.35
CA ARG A 111 2.17 -1.92 4.30
C ARG A 111 2.61 -0.48 4.06
N PRO A 112 3.81 -0.08 4.52
CA PRO A 112 4.42 1.19 4.15
C PRO A 112 5.18 1.05 2.82
N PHE A 113 5.07 2.07 1.98
CA PHE A 113 5.82 2.21 0.75
C PHE A 113 6.47 3.59 0.70
N GLU A 114 7.70 3.63 0.22
CA GLU A 114 8.42 4.86 -0.10
C GLU A 114 8.64 4.90 -1.61
N VAL A 115 8.09 5.94 -2.23
CA VAL A 115 8.02 6.09 -3.69
C VAL A 115 8.84 7.31 -4.07
N ILE A 116 9.95 7.12 -4.77
CA ILE A 116 10.80 8.23 -5.19
C ILE A 116 10.04 9.14 -6.17
N ARG A 117 10.11 10.46 -5.93
CA ARG A 117 9.31 11.44 -6.66
C ARG A 117 9.50 11.40 -8.18
N ASP A 118 10.74 11.25 -8.62
CA ASP A 118 11.12 11.32 -10.04
C ASP A 118 11.36 9.93 -10.66
N GLY A 119 11.01 8.84 -9.96
CA GLY A 119 11.23 7.47 -10.43
C GLY A 119 9.97 6.80 -10.96
N VAL A 120 8.93 6.69 -10.12
CA VAL A 120 7.62 6.17 -10.53
C VAL A 120 6.55 7.20 -10.21
N GLU A 121 5.68 7.45 -11.18
CA GLU A 121 4.60 8.41 -11.00
C GLU A 121 3.65 7.93 -9.89
N LEU A 122 3.39 8.80 -8.91
CA LEU A 122 2.65 8.46 -7.69
C LEU A 122 1.24 7.95 -8.00
N THR A 123 0.58 8.50 -9.01
CA THR A 123 -0.74 8.03 -9.45
C THR A 123 -0.64 6.59 -9.94
N ALA A 124 0.28 6.26 -10.85
CA ALA A 124 0.49 4.89 -11.34
C ALA A 124 0.75 3.91 -10.18
N PHE A 125 1.56 4.32 -9.19
CA PHE A 125 1.81 3.51 -7.99
C PHE A 125 0.54 3.26 -7.18
N VAL A 126 -0.21 4.32 -6.84
CA VAL A 126 -1.45 4.21 -6.05
C VAL A 126 -2.51 3.42 -6.81
N ARG A 127 -2.61 3.58 -8.13
CA ARG A 127 -3.51 2.78 -8.96
C ARG A 127 -3.19 1.30 -8.92
N ALA A 128 -1.91 0.95 -9.06
CA ALA A 128 -1.49 -0.44 -8.94
C ALA A 128 -1.78 -1.01 -7.56
N LEU A 129 -1.56 -0.23 -6.49
CA LEU A 129 -1.90 -0.61 -5.13
C LEU A 129 -3.39 -0.92 -4.97
N LEU A 130 -4.28 -0.05 -5.46
CA LEU A 130 -5.74 -0.25 -5.39
C LEU A 130 -6.23 -1.39 -6.30
N ALA A 131 -5.59 -1.60 -7.45
CA ALA A 131 -5.90 -2.70 -8.36
C ALA A 131 -5.66 -4.07 -7.69
N ILE A 132 -4.58 -4.22 -6.91
CA ILE A 132 -4.30 -5.45 -6.17
C ILE A 132 -5.44 -5.79 -5.20
N GLU A 133 -6.03 -4.79 -4.54
CA GLU A 133 -7.12 -5.02 -3.57
C GLU A 133 -8.36 -5.65 -4.21
N VAL A 134 -8.63 -5.31 -5.47
CA VAL A 134 -9.77 -5.82 -6.27
C VAL A 134 -9.39 -7.04 -7.12
N GLY A 135 -8.14 -7.52 -7.04
CA GLY A 135 -7.68 -8.73 -7.71
C GLY A 135 -7.07 -8.53 -9.10
N ASP A 136 -6.84 -7.29 -9.53
CA ASP A 136 -6.07 -6.99 -10.75
C ASP A 136 -4.59 -6.78 -10.39
N PHE A 137 -3.76 -7.75 -10.79
CA PHE A 137 -2.32 -7.72 -10.52
C PHE A 137 -1.50 -7.13 -11.66
N ALA A 138 -2.08 -6.94 -12.84
CA ALA A 138 -1.35 -6.56 -14.04
C ALA A 138 -0.64 -5.20 -13.92
N PRO A 139 -1.23 -4.15 -13.29
CA PRO A 139 -0.52 -2.89 -13.08
C PRO A 139 0.74 -3.03 -12.20
N ALA A 140 0.66 -3.85 -11.14
CA ALA A 140 1.79 -4.08 -10.24
C ALA A 140 2.90 -4.87 -10.94
N THR A 141 2.54 -5.87 -11.75
CA THR A 141 3.51 -6.62 -12.58
C THR A 141 4.21 -5.69 -13.57
N ARG A 142 3.49 -4.81 -14.28
CA ARG A 142 4.10 -3.86 -15.22
C ARG A 142 5.11 -2.92 -14.56
N LEU A 143 4.79 -2.38 -13.38
CA LEU A 143 5.72 -1.54 -12.61
C LEU A 143 6.96 -2.32 -12.19
N PHE A 144 6.77 -3.56 -11.74
CA PHE A 144 7.89 -4.43 -11.37
C PHE A 144 8.79 -4.75 -12.57
N ASP A 145 8.24 -5.13 -13.71
CA ASP A 145 9.00 -5.46 -14.92
C ASP A 145 9.76 -4.23 -15.44
N SER A 146 9.13 -3.04 -15.39
CA SER A 146 9.78 -1.78 -15.74
C SER A 146 10.96 -1.46 -14.83
N ALA A 147 10.82 -1.68 -13.52
CA ALA A 147 11.91 -1.50 -12.57
C ALA A 147 13.04 -2.50 -12.85
N VAL A 148 12.72 -3.78 -13.04
CA VAL A 148 13.72 -4.82 -13.37
C VAL A 148 14.50 -4.47 -14.64
N ALA A 149 13.81 -4.03 -15.69
CA ALA A 149 14.43 -3.61 -16.94
C ALA A 149 15.38 -2.42 -16.74
N ALA A 150 15.03 -1.48 -15.86
CA ALA A 150 15.85 -0.30 -15.57
C ALA A 150 17.10 -0.61 -14.72
N VAL A 151 17.01 -1.53 -13.76
CA VAL A 151 18.14 -1.85 -12.86
C VAL A 151 18.96 -3.07 -13.30
N GLY A 152 18.52 -3.80 -14.34
CA GLY A 152 19.20 -4.99 -14.88
C GLY A 152 19.21 -6.21 -13.94
N SER A 153 18.45 -6.16 -12.85
CA SER A 153 18.31 -7.23 -11.87
C SER A 153 17.06 -6.98 -11.02
N PRO A 154 16.43 -8.01 -10.43
CA PRO A 154 15.44 -7.81 -9.40
C PRO A 154 16.02 -6.93 -8.28
N PRO A 155 15.29 -5.88 -7.83
CA PRO A 155 15.67 -5.08 -6.66
C PRO A 155 16.03 -6.02 -5.50
N ARG A 156 17.25 -5.85 -4.96
CA ARG A 156 17.96 -6.92 -4.22
C ARG A 156 17.17 -7.40 -3.00
N ARG A 157 17.08 -8.73 -2.84
CA ARG A 157 17.07 -9.35 -1.51
C ARG A 157 18.44 -9.03 -0.89
N SER A 158 18.48 -8.32 0.23
CA SER A 158 19.71 -7.93 0.93
C SER A 158 20.75 -9.07 0.95
N LYS A 159 21.90 -8.86 0.31
CA LYS A 159 23.08 -9.67 0.61
C LYS A 159 23.47 -9.36 2.05
N ARG A 160 23.27 -10.31 2.95
CA ARG A 160 23.93 -10.31 4.26
C ARG A 160 25.44 -10.41 3.98
N PRO A 161 26.30 -9.47 4.40
CA PRO A 161 27.72 -9.76 4.47
C PRO A 161 27.88 -10.74 5.62
N THR A 162 28.26 -11.97 5.31
CA THR A 162 28.79 -12.89 6.32
C THR A 162 30.20 -12.42 6.66
N PRO A 163 30.59 -12.37 7.95
CA PRO A 163 31.97 -12.09 8.37
C PRO A 163 32.96 -13.10 7.80
#